data_AF-A0A5B8N5F7-F1
#
_entry.id   AF-A0A5B8N5F7-F1
#
_cell.length_a   1.000
_cell.length_b   1.000
_cell.length_c   1.000
_cell.angle_alpha   90.00
_cell.angle_beta   90.00
_cell.angle_gamma   90.00
#
_symmetry.space_group_name_H-M   'P 1'
#
loop_
_entity.id
_entity.type
_entity.pdbx_description
1 polymer ?
#
loop_
_entity_poly.entity_id
_entity_poly.type
_entity_poly.pdbx_seq_one_letter_code
_entity_poly.pdbx_strand_id
1 'polypeptide(L)'
;MPFPTHFLITCEHAGNRIPSRYRDFFRDRQALLHTHRGYDLGALRLAREMSSLLDAPLLVSTISRLLVDLNRSLGHPEAFSEVTRALPAELREEIIARYYQPYRNKAETMIAQAIDGGARVVHVSCHSFTPELDGEVRDADIGLLYDPDRGAEVELCRRWRVALHVYAAALKARMNYPYEGTADGFTVYLRRRFGADRYLGIELEINQKHVRADGAPHWRAVRHAILEALRSAAPQALPA
;
A
#
# COMPACT_ATOMS: atom_id res chain seq x y z
N MET A 1 -27.30 13.38 2.06
CA MET A 1 -26.49 13.59 0.84
C MET A 1 -25.26 12.70 0.95
N PRO A 2 -24.87 11.91 -0.07
CA PRO A 2 -23.61 11.17 0.00
C PRO A 2 -22.45 12.16 0.13
N PHE A 3 -21.48 11.88 0.99
CA PHE A 3 -20.27 12.70 1.13
C PHE A 3 -19.50 12.76 -0.20
N PRO A 4 -18.90 13.89 -0.57
CA PRO A 4 -17.94 13.93 -1.67
C PRO A 4 -16.81 12.93 -1.36
N THR A 5 -16.31 12.24 -2.39
CA THR A 5 -15.25 11.24 -2.24
C THR A 5 -13.90 11.90 -2.43
N HIS A 6 -13.01 11.76 -1.44
CA HIS A 6 -11.62 12.21 -1.50
C HIS A 6 -10.71 10.98 -1.57
N PHE A 7 -9.88 10.88 -2.60
CA PHE A 7 -8.91 9.80 -2.70
C PHE A 7 -7.60 10.17 -2.01
N LEU A 8 -6.97 9.20 -1.35
CA LEU A 8 -5.60 9.29 -0.84
C LEU A 8 -4.84 8.07 -1.29
N ILE A 9 -3.65 8.26 -1.87
CA ILE A 9 -2.76 7.15 -2.23
C ILE A 9 -1.56 7.14 -1.30
N THR A 10 -1.22 5.98 -0.74
CA THR A 10 0.04 5.77 -0.02
C THR A 10 0.88 4.68 -0.66
N CYS A 11 2.20 4.72 -0.41
CA CYS A 11 3.12 3.65 -0.77
C CYS A 11 4.26 3.62 0.26
N GLU A 12 4.08 2.78 1.28
CA GLU A 12 4.93 2.61 2.46
C GLU A 12 6.27 1.99 2.08
N HIS A 13 6.27 1.09 1.09
CA HIS A 13 7.40 0.28 0.67
C HIS A 13 7.90 0.69 -0.72
N ALA A 14 7.79 1.98 -1.06
CA ALA A 14 8.10 2.50 -2.40
C ALA A 14 9.59 2.46 -2.79
N GLY A 15 10.49 2.30 -1.82
CA GLY A 15 11.92 2.26 -2.09
C GLY A 15 12.69 1.47 -1.04
N ASN A 16 13.95 1.19 -1.32
CA ASN A 16 14.84 0.35 -0.52
C ASN A 16 16.06 1.13 0.02
N ARG A 17 16.00 2.46 0.07
CA ARG A 17 17.15 3.27 0.49
C ARG A 17 17.37 3.15 2.00
N ILE A 18 18.61 2.91 2.42
CA ILE A 18 19.02 3.13 3.80
C ILE A 18 19.62 4.54 3.93
N PRO A 19 19.09 5.41 4.81
CA PRO A 19 19.66 6.74 5.08
C PRO A 19 21.12 6.63 5.53
N SER A 20 21.96 7.59 5.14
CA SER A 20 23.42 7.56 5.35
C SER A 20 23.83 7.19 6.78
N ARG A 21 23.15 7.75 7.78
CA ARG A 21 23.37 7.49 9.21
C ARG A 21 23.31 6.01 9.60
N TYR A 22 22.53 5.20 8.90
CA TYR A 22 22.34 3.78 9.23
C TYR A 22 22.99 2.82 8.24
N ARG A 23 23.58 3.33 7.14
CA ARG A 23 24.07 2.48 6.04
C ARG A 23 25.09 1.44 6.49
N ASP A 24 25.95 1.81 7.42
CA ASP A 24 27.01 0.94 7.91
C ASP A 24 26.50 -0.34 8.57
N PHE A 25 25.30 -0.30 9.17
CA PHE A 25 24.63 -1.47 9.76
C PHE A 25 24.03 -2.42 8.71
N PHE A 26 23.85 -1.96 7.48
CA PHE A 26 23.25 -2.73 6.38
C PHE A 26 24.27 -3.17 5.32
N ARG A 27 25.58 -3.04 5.59
CA ARG A 27 26.65 -3.44 4.65
C ARG A 27 26.54 -4.91 4.23
N ASP A 28 26.31 -5.80 5.18
CA ASP A 28 26.17 -7.24 4.92
C ASP A 28 24.76 -7.65 4.51
N ARG A 29 23.90 -6.68 4.17
CA ARG A 29 22.49 -6.88 3.82
C ARG A 29 22.10 -6.21 2.52
N GLN A 30 23.06 -5.71 1.74
CA GLN A 30 22.80 -5.02 0.47
C GLN A 30 21.97 -5.87 -0.49
N ALA A 31 22.26 -7.18 -0.60
CA ALA A 31 21.47 -8.08 -1.43
C ALA A 31 19.99 -8.12 -1.05
N LEU A 32 19.66 -8.12 0.24
CA LEU A 32 18.27 -8.12 0.72
C LEU A 32 17.52 -6.82 0.40
N LEU A 33 18.23 -5.69 0.32
CA LEU A 33 17.61 -4.42 -0.05
C LEU A 33 17.04 -4.49 -1.47
N HIS A 34 17.60 -5.32 -2.35
CA HIS A 34 17.15 -5.48 -3.73
C HIS A 34 16.12 -6.63 -3.92
N THR A 35 15.57 -7.16 -2.84
CA THR A 35 14.49 -8.18 -2.89
C THR A 35 13.18 -7.63 -2.33
N HIS A 36 12.14 -8.46 -2.36
CA HIS A 36 10.83 -8.17 -1.76
C HIS A 36 10.92 -7.89 -0.24
N ARG A 37 12.01 -8.28 0.43
CA ARG A 37 12.25 -7.94 1.84
C ARG A 37 12.61 -6.46 2.02
N GLY A 38 13.23 -5.85 1.01
CA GLY A 38 13.68 -4.46 1.05
C GLY A 38 12.59 -3.45 0.68
N TYR A 39 11.76 -3.78 -0.31
CA TYR A 39 10.75 -2.88 -0.88
C TYR A 39 9.78 -3.63 -1.81
N ASP A 40 8.75 -2.92 -2.23
CA ASP A 40 7.71 -3.41 -3.12
C ASP A 40 8.02 -3.02 -4.57
N LEU A 41 8.59 -3.97 -5.31
CA LEU A 41 8.97 -3.78 -6.71
C LEU A 41 7.73 -3.42 -7.56
N GLY A 42 7.77 -2.24 -8.19
CA GLY A 42 6.72 -1.77 -9.11
C GLY A 42 5.60 -0.97 -8.45
N ALA A 43 5.41 -1.08 -7.13
CA ALA A 43 4.33 -0.41 -6.40
C ALA A 43 4.39 1.13 -6.55
N LEU A 44 5.56 1.74 -6.40
CA LEU A 44 5.72 3.21 -6.55
C LEU A 44 5.28 3.71 -7.94
N ARG A 45 5.53 2.95 -9.00
CA ARG A 45 5.14 3.36 -10.36
C ARG A 45 3.62 3.35 -10.50
N LEU A 46 2.97 2.30 -9.99
CA LEU A 46 1.52 2.18 -9.99
C LEU A 46 0.85 3.25 -9.12
N ALA A 47 1.38 3.50 -7.91
CA ALA A 47 0.88 4.55 -7.01
C ALA A 47 0.92 5.95 -7.63
N ARG A 48 2.01 6.28 -8.36
CA ARG A 48 2.13 7.55 -9.10
C ARG A 48 1.11 7.70 -10.21
N GLU A 49 0.92 6.65 -11.01
CA GLU A 49 -0.08 6.67 -12.09
C GLU A 49 -1.51 6.73 -11.52
N MET A 50 -1.78 6.07 -10.39
CA MET A 50 -3.06 6.12 -9.69
C MET A 50 -3.37 7.51 -9.12
N SER A 51 -2.40 8.13 -8.47
CA SER A 51 -2.51 9.50 -7.96
C SER A 51 -2.80 10.49 -9.09
N SER A 52 -2.09 10.37 -10.22
CA SER A 52 -2.34 11.20 -11.40
C SER A 52 -3.72 10.97 -12.02
N LEU A 53 -4.20 9.74 -12.07
CA LEU A 53 -5.50 9.40 -12.66
C LEU A 53 -6.66 9.97 -11.84
N LEU A 54 -6.55 9.91 -10.52
CA LEU A 54 -7.62 10.27 -9.59
C LEU A 54 -7.54 11.72 -9.10
N ASP A 55 -6.54 12.48 -9.56
CA ASP A 55 -6.18 13.80 -9.01
C ASP A 55 -6.07 13.76 -7.47
N ALA A 56 -5.39 12.72 -6.99
CA ALA A 56 -5.34 12.38 -5.57
C ALA A 56 -3.95 12.66 -4.99
N PRO A 57 -3.84 13.17 -3.75
CA PRO A 57 -2.56 13.26 -3.07
C PRO A 57 -1.88 11.89 -2.93
N LEU A 58 -0.56 11.89 -3.06
CA LEU A 58 0.30 10.72 -2.93
C LEU A 58 1.33 10.91 -1.80
N LEU A 59 1.33 10.00 -0.84
CA LEU A 59 2.34 9.92 0.21
C LEU A 59 3.23 8.69 -0.01
N VAL A 60 4.55 8.90 -0.09
CA VAL A 60 5.52 7.82 -0.38
C VAL A 60 6.65 7.81 0.62
N SER A 61 7.14 6.61 0.93
CA SER A 61 8.42 6.43 1.60
C SER A 61 9.43 5.81 0.65
N THR A 62 10.62 6.40 0.60
CA THR A 62 11.74 5.87 -0.19
C THR A 62 12.72 5.05 0.64
N ILE A 63 12.52 4.97 1.96
CA ILE A 63 13.36 4.17 2.84
C ILE A 63 12.94 2.70 2.80
N SER A 64 13.91 1.80 2.93
CA SER A 64 13.64 0.37 3.03
C SER A 64 12.80 0.05 4.25
N ARG A 65 11.83 -0.86 4.10
CA ARG A 65 11.08 -1.44 5.22
C ARG A 65 11.98 -2.23 6.19
N LEU A 66 13.18 -2.63 5.74
CA LEU A 66 14.18 -3.24 6.62
C LEU A 66 14.72 -2.25 7.67
N LEU A 67 14.67 -0.93 7.41
CA LEU A 67 15.00 0.04 8.45
C LEU A 67 13.88 0.10 9.47
N VAL A 68 12.67 0.40 9.03
CA VAL A 68 11.44 0.37 9.82
C VAL A 68 10.27 0.17 8.88
N ASP A 69 9.38 -0.76 9.22
CA ASP A 69 8.19 -1.03 8.43
C ASP A 69 7.08 -0.03 8.79
N LEU A 70 6.75 0.87 7.86
CA LEU A 70 5.73 1.89 8.04
C LEU A 70 4.31 1.31 8.03
N ASN A 71 4.12 0.10 7.47
CA ASN A 71 2.84 -0.59 7.42
C ASN A 71 2.55 -1.39 8.71
N ARG A 72 3.53 -1.60 9.59
CA ARG A 72 3.35 -2.36 10.84
C ARG A 72 3.25 -1.45 12.06
N SER A 73 2.51 -1.86 13.09
CA SER A 73 2.53 -1.21 14.41
C SER A 73 3.88 -1.43 15.09
N LEU A 74 4.39 -0.48 15.89
CA LEU A 74 5.72 -0.62 16.54
C LEU A 74 5.86 -1.82 17.48
N GLY A 75 4.76 -2.35 18.03
CA GLY A 75 4.77 -3.58 18.84
C GLY A 75 4.84 -4.86 18.01
N HIS A 76 4.67 -4.78 16.68
CA HIS A 76 4.74 -5.93 15.79
C HIS A 76 6.20 -6.42 15.67
N PRO A 77 6.46 -7.74 15.72
CA PRO A 77 7.82 -8.27 15.65
C PRO A 77 8.56 -7.88 14.37
N GLU A 78 7.82 -7.67 13.27
CA GLU A 78 8.39 -7.25 11.97
C GLU A 78 8.44 -5.73 11.78
N ALA A 79 8.06 -4.91 12.75
CA ALA A 79 8.19 -3.44 12.64
C ALA A 79 9.65 -3.02 12.44
N PHE A 80 10.57 -3.79 13.01
CA PHE A 80 12.00 -3.70 12.78
C PHE A 80 12.55 -5.02 12.26
N SER A 81 13.38 -4.93 11.22
CA SER A 81 14.20 -6.08 10.79
C SER A 81 15.17 -6.52 11.89
N GLU A 82 15.75 -7.69 11.72
CA GLU A 82 16.82 -8.22 12.56
C GLU A 82 17.98 -7.23 12.75
N VAL A 83 18.29 -6.44 11.71
CA VAL A 83 19.35 -5.42 11.76
C VAL A 83 18.96 -4.29 12.69
N THR A 84 17.79 -3.67 12.44
CA THR A 84 17.36 -2.51 13.23
C THR A 84 17.05 -2.90 14.67
N ARG A 85 16.50 -4.11 14.89
CA ARG A 85 16.14 -4.58 16.23
C ARG A 85 17.36 -4.75 17.13
N ALA A 86 18.52 -5.09 16.56
CA ALA A 86 19.80 -5.23 17.26
C ALA A 86 20.51 -3.89 17.52
N LEU A 87 20.01 -2.76 16.98
CA LEU A 87 20.58 -1.45 17.27
C LEU A 87 20.29 -1.01 18.71
N PRO A 88 21.13 -0.12 19.29
CA PRO A 88 20.84 0.59 20.53
C PRO A 88 19.45 1.24 20.52
N ALA A 89 18.82 1.33 21.70
CA ALA A 89 17.48 1.87 21.84
C ALA A 89 17.36 3.30 21.29
N GLU A 90 18.37 4.12 21.53
CA GLU A 90 18.44 5.52 21.12
C GLU A 90 18.40 5.67 19.59
N LEU A 91 19.05 4.76 18.85
CA LEU A 91 18.99 4.74 17.39
C LEU A 91 17.62 4.30 16.88
N ARG A 92 16.98 3.33 17.55
CA ARG A 92 15.63 2.90 17.18
C ARG A 92 14.60 4.01 17.43
N GLU A 93 14.70 4.70 18.55
CA GLU A 93 13.88 5.88 18.87
C GLU A 93 14.09 6.99 17.84
N GLU A 94 15.32 7.23 17.42
CA GLU A 94 15.62 8.19 16.36
C GLU A 94 14.98 7.77 15.02
N ILE A 95 15.08 6.49 14.63
CA ILE A 95 14.43 5.96 13.42
C ILE A 95 12.92 6.18 13.49
N ILE A 96 12.31 5.92 14.65
CA ILE A 96 10.87 6.13 14.87
C ILE A 96 10.51 7.61 14.67
N ALA A 97 11.22 8.50 15.35
CA ALA A 97 10.96 9.94 15.32
C ALA A 97 11.19 10.56 13.93
N ARG A 98 12.16 10.04 13.17
CA ARG A 98 12.52 10.61 11.85
C ARG A 98 11.74 10.04 10.67
N TYR A 99 11.30 8.79 10.73
CA TYR A 99 10.71 8.12 9.57
C TYR A 99 9.33 7.54 9.84
N TYR A 100 9.15 6.86 10.96
CA TYR A 100 7.88 6.18 11.27
C TYR A 100 6.77 7.17 11.62
N GLN A 101 6.97 7.97 12.66
CA GLN A 101 5.95 8.91 13.15
C GLN A 101 5.60 9.97 12.09
N PRO A 102 6.57 10.63 11.42
CA PRO A 102 6.22 11.67 10.45
C PRO A 102 5.41 11.15 9.27
N TYR A 103 5.71 9.95 8.77
CA TYR A 103 4.95 9.35 7.68
C TYR A 103 3.50 9.06 8.11
N ARG A 104 3.32 8.34 9.23
CA ARG A 104 1.98 7.95 9.69
C ARG A 104 1.14 9.14 10.12
N ASN A 105 1.74 10.10 10.83
CA ASN A 105 1.06 11.33 11.22
C ASN A 105 0.63 12.15 10.01
N LYS A 106 1.46 12.24 8.96
CA LYS A 106 1.09 12.98 7.74
C LYS A 106 -0.12 12.35 7.05
N ALA A 107 -0.16 11.04 6.87
CA ALA A 107 -1.31 10.38 6.25
C ALA A 107 -2.57 10.57 7.11
N GLU A 108 -2.43 10.42 8.43
CA GLU A 108 -3.53 10.62 9.37
C GLU A 108 -4.08 12.06 9.33
N THR A 109 -3.20 13.07 9.30
CA THR A 109 -3.60 14.47 9.17
C THR A 109 -4.33 14.72 7.85
N MET A 110 -3.85 14.17 6.73
CA MET A 110 -4.51 14.33 5.43
C MET A 110 -5.92 13.72 5.43
N ILE A 111 -6.09 12.54 6.05
CA ILE A 111 -7.39 11.89 6.20
C ILE A 111 -8.31 12.73 7.09
N ALA A 112 -7.83 13.16 8.26
CA ALA A 112 -8.60 13.98 9.19
C ALA A 112 -9.07 15.28 8.53
N GLN A 113 -8.18 16.00 7.84
CA GLN A 113 -8.52 17.25 7.14
C GLN A 113 -9.59 17.06 6.08
N ALA A 114 -9.51 16.00 5.27
CA ALA A 114 -10.53 15.69 4.28
C ALA A 114 -11.87 15.35 4.93
N ILE A 115 -11.86 14.58 6.02
CA ILE A 115 -13.07 14.25 6.78
C ILE A 115 -13.69 15.49 7.41
N ASP A 116 -12.91 16.35 8.04
CA ASP A 116 -13.37 17.61 8.65
C ASP A 116 -13.93 18.57 7.59
N GLY A 117 -13.39 18.53 6.37
CA GLY A 117 -13.92 19.21 5.18
C GLY A 117 -15.21 18.61 4.62
N GLY A 118 -15.79 17.60 5.27
CA GLY A 118 -17.06 16.98 4.87
C GLY A 118 -16.93 15.84 3.88
N ALA A 119 -15.71 15.42 3.51
CA ALA A 119 -15.52 14.31 2.58
C ALA A 119 -15.54 12.94 3.27
N ARG A 120 -15.77 11.91 2.46
CA ARG A 120 -15.43 10.52 2.78
C ARG A 120 -14.13 10.18 2.07
N VAL A 121 -13.17 9.63 2.80
CA VAL A 121 -11.86 9.28 2.28
C VAL A 121 -11.85 7.83 1.78
N VAL A 122 -11.40 7.64 0.54
CA VAL A 122 -11.01 6.35 -0.01
C VAL A 122 -9.48 6.33 -0.08
N HIS A 123 -8.88 5.61 0.86
CA HIS A 123 -7.45 5.44 0.98
C HIS A 123 -7.03 4.14 0.30
N VAL A 124 -6.14 4.23 -0.68
CA VAL A 124 -5.52 3.08 -1.33
C VAL A 124 -4.04 3.02 -0.97
N SER A 125 -3.68 1.99 -0.19
CA SER A 125 -2.29 1.66 0.18
C SER A 125 -1.73 0.74 -0.90
N CYS A 126 -0.77 1.21 -1.69
CA CYS A 126 -0.28 0.52 -2.87
C CYS A 126 0.97 -0.32 -2.55
N HIS A 127 0.83 -1.64 -2.71
CA HIS A 127 1.83 -2.65 -2.39
C HIS A 127 2.07 -3.61 -3.56
N SER A 128 3.10 -4.43 -3.42
CA SER A 128 3.35 -5.57 -4.30
C SER A 128 3.88 -6.75 -3.52
N PHE A 129 3.63 -7.95 -4.00
CA PHE A 129 4.04 -9.16 -3.32
C PHE A 129 4.89 -10.08 -4.20
N THR A 130 5.85 -10.77 -3.59
CA THR A 130 6.69 -11.77 -4.28
C THR A 130 5.82 -12.92 -4.82
N PRO A 131 6.08 -13.46 -6.03
CA PRO A 131 5.28 -14.55 -6.60
C PRO A 131 5.34 -15.84 -5.81
N GLU A 132 6.42 -16.06 -5.07
CA GLU A 132 6.65 -17.23 -4.22
C GLU A 132 7.19 -16.74 -2.87
N LEU A 133 6.70 -17.32 -1.78
CA LEU A 133 7.19 -17.10 -0.43
C LEU A 133 7.33 -18.46 0.27
N ASP A 134 8.49 -18.73 0.86
CA ASP A 134 8.78 -19.96 1.61
C ASP A 134 8.49 -21.25 0.83
N GLY A 135 8.73 -21.25 -0.48
CA GLY A 135 8.47 -22.38 -1.39
C GLY A 135 7.03 -22.46 -1.91
N GLU A 136 6.12 -21.62 -1.39
CA GLU A 136 4.71 -21.62 -1.77
C GLU A 136 4.43 -20.58 -2.85
N VAL A 137 3.93 -21.04 -4.00
CA VAL A 137 3.55 -20.18 -5.13
C VAL A 137 2.24 -19.47 -4.81
N ARG A 138 2.24 -18.14 -4.94
CA ARG A 138 1.07 -17.32 -4.68
C ARG A 138 0.16 -17.23 -5.90
N ASP A 139 -0.97 -17.91 -5.81
CA ASP A 139 -1.99 -18.03 -6.86
C ASP A 139 -2.92 -16.79 -6.90
N ALA A 140 -2.33 -15.65 -7.21
CA ALA A 140 -3.02 -14.42 -7.58
C ALA A 140 -2.13 -13.51 -8.42
N ASP A 141 -2.76 -12.68 -9.24
CA ASP A 141 -2.13 -11.58 -9.95
C ASP A 141 -2.34 -10.27 -9.19
N ILE A 142 -3.54 -10.06 -8.67
CA ILE A 142 -3.95 -8.86 -7.93
C ILE A 142 -4.65 -9.27 -6.64
N GLY A 143 -4.29 -8.65 -5.53
CA GLY A 143 -4.97 -8.71 -4.25
C GLY A 143 -5.70 -7.40 -3.95
N LEU A 144 -6.97 -7.48 -3.59
CA LEU A 144 -7.74 -6.38 -3.02
C LEU A 144 -8.02 -6.70 -1.56
N LEU A 145 -7.31 -6.02 -0.67
CA LEU A 145 -7.26 -6.29 0.76
C LEU A 145 -8.09 -5.25 1.50
N TYR A 146 -9.07 -5.69 2.26
CA TYR A 146 -10.05 -4.84 2.94
C TYR A 146 -10.62 -5.53 4.19
N ASP A 147 -11.31 -4.76 5.02
CA ASP A 147 -12.02 -5.29 6.17
C ASP A 147 -13.41 -5.82 5.76
N PRO A 148 -13.68 -7.14 5.88
CA PRO A 148 -14.97 -7.71 5.49
C PRO A 148 -16.15 -7.22 6.33
N ASP A 149 -15.90 -6.67 7.53
CA ASP A 149 -16.94 -6.11 8.39
C ASP A 149 -17.31 -4.66 7.99
N ARG A 150 -16.57 -4.06 7.03
CA ARG A 150 -16.83 -2.72 6.50
C ARG A 150 -17.53 -2.78 5.13
N GLY A 151 -18.86 -2.77 5.15
CA GLY A 151 -19.68 -2.93 3.93
C GLY A 151 -19.33 -1.98 2.77
N ALA A 152 -18.87 -0.76 3.04
CA ALA A 152 -18.44 0.17 2.00
C ALA A 152 -17.11 -0.24 1.33
N GLU A 153 -16.18 -0.83 2.08
CA GLU A 153 -14.94 -1.40 1.55
C GLU A 153 -15.25 -2.67 0.73
N VAL A 154 -16.13 -3.55 1.25
CA VAL A 154 -16.62 -4.74 0.54
C VAL A 154 -17.19 -4.38 -0.82
N GLU A 155 -18.09 -3.40 -0.88
CA GLU A 155 -18.74 -2.99 -2.13
C GLU A 155 -17.77 -2.35 -3.12
N LEU A 156 -16.84 -1.52 -2.66
CA LEU A 156 -15.80 -0.95 -3.52
C LEU A 156 -14.92 -2.05 -4.13
N CYS A 157 -14.39 -2.97 -3.31
CA CYS A 157 -13.55 -4.05 -3.79
C CYS A 157 -14.31 -5.03 -4.68
N ARG A 158 -15.60 -5.28 -4.43
CA ARG A 158 -16.45 -6.09 -5.31
C ARG A 158 -16.59 -5.46 -6.69
N ARG A 159 -16.90 -4.16 -6.77
CA ARG A 159 -16.96 -3.42 -8.05
C ARG A 159 -15.61 -3.38 -8.74
N TRP A 160 -14.53 -3.18 -8.00
CA TRP A 160 -13.18 -3.16 -8.55
C TRP A 160 -12.77 -4.51 -9.13
N ARG A 161 -13.06 -5.62 -8.45
CA ARG A 161 -12.84 -6.98 -8.97
C ARG A 161 -13.64 -7.24 -10.25
N VAL A 162 -14.90 -6.84 -10.29
CA VAL A 162 -15.73 -6.96 -11.52
C VAL A 162 -15.13 -6.14 -12.66
N ALA A 163 -14.73 -4.91 -12.40
CA ALA A 163 -14.10 -4.06 -13.40
C ALA A 163 -12.75 -4.64 -13.89
N LEU A 164 -11.94 -5.19 -12.99
CA LEU A 164 -10.70 -5.89 -13.35
C LEU A 164 -10.96 -7.05 -14.30
N HIS A 165 -12.03 -7.82 -14.09
CA HIS A 165 -12.41 -8.89 -15.01
C HIS A 165 -12.79 -8.36 -16.41
N VAL A 166 -13.40 -7.18 -16.49
CA VAL A 166 -13.74 -6.53 -17.77
C VAL A 166 -12.48 -6.02 -18.50
N TYR A 167 -11.58 -5.33 -17.80
CA TYR A 167 -10.39 -4.72 -18.41
C TYR A 167 -9.23 -5.71 -18.62
N ALA A 168 -9.19 -6.80 -17.84
CA ALA A 168 -8.12 -7.79 -17.89
C ALA A 168 -8.60 -9.16 -17.38
N ALA A 169 -9.48 -9.81 -18.15
CA ALA A 169 -10.04 -11.13 -17.82
C ALA A 169 -9.00 -12.22 -17.53
N ALA A 170 -7.78 -12.08 -18.09
CA ALA A 170 -6.68 -13.01 -17.87
C ALA A 170 -6.00 -12.85 -16.49
N LEU A 171 -6.18 -11.71 -15.80
CA LEU A 171 -5.59 -11.49 -14.48
C LEU A 171 -6.48 -12.07 -13.38
N LYS A 172 -5.92 -12.94 -12.55
CA LYS A 172 -6.56 -13.50 -11.36
C LYS A 172 -6.56 -12.49 -10.22
N ALA A 173 -7.63 -11.70 -10.13
CA ALA A 173 -7.89 -10.81 -9.00
C ALA A 173 -8.58 -11.56 -7.83
N ARG A 174 -8.01 -11.49 -6.63
CA ARG A 174 -8.53 -12.12 -5.41
C ARG A 174 -8.77 -11.09 -4.31
N MET A 175 -9.77 -11.39 -3.49
CA MET A 175 -10.13 -10.61 -2.32
C MET A 175 -9.37 -11.17 -1.13
N ASN A 176 -8.75 -10.31 -0.32
CA ASN A 176 -8.03 -10.70 0.90
C ASN A 176 -7.04 -11.86 0.67
N TYR A 177 -6.23 -11.70 -0.38
CA TYR A 177 -5.14 -12.61 -0.72
C TYR A 177 -3.99 -11.80 -1.34
N PRO A 178 -2.72 -12.07 -1.02
CA PRO A 178 -2.23 -13.18 -0.19
C PRO A 178 -2.34 -12.94 1.32
N TYR A 179 -2.89 -11.80 1.75
CA TYR A 179 -3.09 -11.44 3.15
C TYR A 179 -4.55 -11.07 3.43
N GLU A 180 -4.99 -11.18 4.68
CA GLU A 180 -6.41 -11.10 5.06
C GLU A 180 -7.03 -9.69 5.03
N GLY A 181 -6.26 -8.63 4.77
CA GLY A 181 -6.72 -7.23 4.81
C GLY A 181 -7.07 -6.69 6.21
N THR A 182 -7.12 -7.58 7.22
CA THR A 182 -7.34 -7.32 8.65
C THR A 182 -6.11 -7.57 9.52
N ALA A 183 -5.03 -8.09 8.92
CA ALA A 183 -3.72 -8.26 9.57
C ALA A 183 -3.15 -6.89 9.99
N ASP A 184 -2.22 -6.88 10.97
CA ASP A 184 -1.60 -5.64 11.46
C ASP A 184 -1.02 -4.83 10.30
N GLY A 185 -1.64 -3.70 10.01
CA GLY A 185 -1.46 -2.91 8.79
C GLY A 185 -1.75 -1.45 9.07
N PHE A 186 -1.27 -0.55 8.23
CA PHE A 186 -1.55 0.87 8.38
C PHE A 186 -3.02 1.17 8.14
N THR A 187 -3.65 0.48 7.19
CA THR A 187 -5.10 0.53 6.96
C THR A 187 -5.88 0.12 8.20
N VAL A 188 -5.53 -0.99 8.85
CA VAL A 188 -6.15 -1.45 10.11
C VAL A 188 -5.99 -0.43 11.24
N TYR A 189 -4.81 0.16 11.39
CA TYR A 189 -4.62 1.26 12.35
C TYR A 189 -5.56 2.44 12.05
N LEU A 190 -5.66 2.87 10.79
CA LEU A 190 -6.51 4.00 10.40
C LEU A 190 -8.01 3.68 10.56
N ARG A 191 -8.44 2.42 10.32
CA ARG A 191 -9.83 1.97 10.56
C ARG A 191 -10.24 2.10 12.04
N ARG A 192 -9.29 2.02 12.98
CA ARG A 192 -9.56 2.24 14.42
C ARG A 192 -9.68 3.71 14.78
N ARG A 193 -9.20 4.62 13.93
CA ARG A 193 -9.21 6.07 14.17
C ARG A 193 -10.37 6.78 13.50
N PHE A 194 -10.82 6.24 12.37
CA PHE A 194 -11.85 6.86 11.53
C PHE A 194 -13.03 5.92 11.31
N GLY A 195 -14.25 6.45 11.45
CA GLY A 195 -15.49 5.71 11.29
C GLY A 195 -15.65 5.08 9.91
N ALA A 196 -16.37 3.95 9.84
CA ALA A 196 -16.57 3.19 8.60
C ALA A 196 -17.40 3.94 7.55
N ASP A 197 -18.13 4.98 7.95
CA ASP A 197 -18.88 5.89 7.09
C ASP A 197 -18.00 6.98 6.44
N ARG A 198 -16.85 7.31 7.06
CA ARG A 198 -15.96 8.39 6.64
C ARG A 198 -14.63 7.93 6.05
N TYR A 199 -14.17 6.73 6.35
CA TYR A 199 -12.89 6.21 5.87
C TYR A 199 -13.02 4.79 5.34
N LEU A 200 -12.56 4.57 4.12
CA LEU A 200 -12.39 3.25 3.49
C LEU A 200 -10.89 3.04 3.26
N GLY A 201 -10.31 2.02 3.86
CA GLY A 201 -8.92 1.64 3.62
C GLY A 201 -8.84 0.39 2.74
N ILE A 202 -8.17 0.46 1.60
CA ILE A 202 -7.94 -0.68 0.72
C ILE A 202 -6.42 -0.85 0.53
N GLU A 203 -5.90 -2.04 0.76
CA GLU A 203 -4.55 -2.41 0.31
C GLU A 203 -4.64 -3.03 -1.08
N LEU A 204 -3.96 -2.44 -2.05
CA LEU A 204 -3.81 -2.99 -3.39
C LEU A 204 -2.48 -3.74 -3.46
N GLU A 205 -2.54 -5.02 -3.80
CA GLU A 205 -1.39 -5.91 -3.89
C GLU A 205 -1.17 -6.38 -5.33
N ILE A 206 -0.04 -6.07 -5.96
CA ILE A 206 0.32 -6.57 -7.29
C ILE A 206 1.39 -7.66 -7.21
N ASN A 207 1.18 -8.78 -7.91
CA ASN A 207 2.19 -9.83 -7.98
C ASN A 207 3.41 -9.33 -8.78
N GLN A 208 4.59 -9.36 -8.16
CA GLN A 208 5.83 -8.89 -8.75
C GLN A 208 6.24 -9.65 -10.02
N LYS A 209 5.66 -10.84 -10.30
CA LYS A 209 5.87 -11.52 -11.59
C LYS A 209 5.50 -10.65 -12.80
N HIS A 210 4.47 -9.81 -12.69
CA HIS A 210 4.09 -8.92 -13.79
C HIS A 210 5.04 -7.74 -13.96
N VAL A 211 5.76 -7.37 -12.91
CA VAL A 211 6.78 -6.32 -12.96
C VAL A 211 8.08 -6.87 -13.54
N ARG A 212 8.37 -8.15 -13.28
CA ARG A 212 9.57 -8.86 -13.74
C ARG A 212 9.45 -9.49 -15.13
N ALA A 213 8.23 -9.72 -15.62
CA ALA A 213 7.97 -10.32 -16.92
C ALA A 213 8.62 -9.53 -18.08
N ASP A 214 8.89 -10.24 -19.19
CA ASP A 214 9.67 -9.77 -20.33
C ASP A 214 9.04 -8.57 -21.05
N GLY A 215 9.30 -7.38 -20.50
CA GLY A 215 9.17 -6.10 -21.19
C GLY A 215 8.28 -5.07 -20.51
N ALA A 216 8.71 -3.81 -20.61
CA ALA A 216 7.93 -2.64 -20.24
C ALA A 216 6.49 -2.60 -20.81
N PRO A 217 6.17 -3.16 -22.00
CA PRO A 217 4.80 -3.19 -22.51
C PRO A 217 3.83 -4.02 -21.66
N HIS A 218 4.21 -5.23 -21.23
CA HIS A 218 3.35 -6.08 -20.40
C HIS A 218 3.01 -5.38 -19.09
N TRP A 219 4.04 -4.89 -18.38
CA TRP A 219 3.82 -4.19 -17.12
C TRP A 219 2.94 -2.94 -17.32
N ARG A 220 3.12 -2.20 -18.42
CA ARG A 220 2.27 -1.05 -18.77
C ARG A 220 0.80 -1.45 -18.97
N ALA A 221 0.54 -2.53 -19.68
CA ALA A 221 -0.82 -3.03 -19.90
C ALA A 221 -1.49 -3.43 -18.58
N VAL A 222 -0.79 -4.16 -17.71
CA VAL A 222 -1.31 -4.54 -16.37
C VAL A 222 -1.66 -3.31 -15.55
N ARG A 223 -0.76 -2.32 -15.46
CA ARG A 223 -1.05 -1.07 -14.72
C ARG A 223 -2.25 -0.33 -15.32
N HIS A 224 -2.30 -0.19 -16.65
CA HIS A 224 -3.42 0.47 -17.31
C HIS A 224 -4.76 -0.21 -16.99
N ALA A 225 -4.83 -1.53 -17.03
CA ALA A 225 -6.04 -2.27 -16.66
C ALA A 225 -6.45 -2.04 -15.19
N ILE A 226 -5.50 -2.02 -14.26
CA ILE A 226 -5.77 -1.74 -12.84
C ILE A 226 -6.36 -0.32 -12.66
N LEU A 227 -5.77 0.65 -13.35
CA LEU A 227 -6.17 2.06 -13.29
C LEU A 227 -7.58 2.28 -13.85
N GLU A 228 -7.88 1.73 -15.04
CA GLU A 228 -9.22 1.83 -15.64
C GLU A 228 -10.27 1.08 -14.80
N ALA A 229 -9.91 -0.08 -14.25
CA ALA A 229 -10.79 -0.81 -13.35
C ALA A 229 -11.10 -0.03 -12.07
N LEU A 230 -10.10 0.64 -11.48
CA LEU A 230 -10.31 1.50 -10.32
C LEU A 230 -11.20 2.69 -10.66
N ARG A 231 -10.94 3.37 -11.79
CA ARG A 231 -11.76 4.49 -12.25
C ARG A 231 -13.22 4.09 -12.44
N SER A 232 -13.47 2.92 -13.01
CA SER A 232 -14.81 2.37 -13.21
C SER A 232 -15.49 1.96 -11.90
N ALA A 233 -14.72 1.53 -10.90
CA ALA A 233 -15.23 1.07 -9.61
C ALA A 233 -15.32 2.19 -8.56
N ALA A 234 -14.60 3.28 -8.75
CA ALA A 234 -14.66 4.45 -7.89
C ALA A 234 -16.12 4.90 -7.73
N PRO A 235 -16.58 5.26 -6.53
CA PRO A 235 -17.81 6.04 -6.41
C PRO A 235 -17.58 7.30 -7.25
N GLN A 236 -18.45 7.59 -8.22
CA GLN A 236 -18.28 8.78 -9.06
C GLN A 236 -18.10 10.00 -8.14
N ALA A 237 -17.00 10.71 -8.29
CA ALA A 237 -16.96 12.10 -7.86
C ALA A 237 -18.05 12.78 -8.68
N LEU A 238 -19.14 13.21 -8.02
CA LEU A 238 -20.03 14.16 -8.66
C LEU A 238 -19.14 15.31 -9.14
N PRO A 239 -19.15 15.68 -10.43
CA PRO A 239 -18.47 16.89 -10.85
C PRO A 239 -19.00 18.05 -10.02
N ALA A 240 -18.08 18.96 -9.64
CA ALA A 240 -18.40 20.17 -8.90
C ALA A 240 -19.44 21.03 -9.64
#